data_AF-A0A8X6RSL5-F1
#
_entry.id   AF-A0A8X6RSL5-F1
#
_cell.length_a   1.000
_cell.length_b   1.000
_cell.length_c   1.000
_cell.angle_alpha   90.00
_cell.angle_beta   90.00
_cell.angle_gamma   90.00
#
_symmetry.space_group_name_H-M   'P 1'
#
loop_
_entity.id
_entity.type
_entity.pdbx_description
1 polymer ?
#
loop_
_entity_poly.entity_id
_entity_poly.type
_entity_poly.pdbx_seq_one_letter_code
_entity_poly.pdbx_strand_id
1 'polypeptide(L)' 'MAVKDRSVTSRTVAQHIESVTHHSVSARTIQRRLQQSGLSARRPLLGLPLTQNHRRLRRQWYDKIRM' A
#
# COMPACT_ATOMS: atom_id res chain seq x y z
N MET A 1 -12.79 -15.63 -1.19
CA MET A 1 -11.53 -14.96 -0.79
C MET A 1 -11.60 -13.52 -1.26
N ALA A 2 -11.73 -12.54 -0.36
CA ALA A 2 -11.75 -11.14 -0.77
C ALA A 2 -10.37 -10.75 -1.29
N VAL A 3 -10.27 -10.43 -2.59
CA VAL A 3 -9.05 -9.90 -3.21
C VAL A 3 -8.76 -8.56 -2.56
N LYS A 4 -7.79 -8.53 -1.64
CA LYS A 4 -7.32 -7.28 -1.05
C LYS A 4 -6.44 -6.60 -2.09
N ASP A 5 -6.97 -5.57 -2.74
CA ASP A 5 -6.19 -4.71 -3.60
C ASP A 5 -5.11 -4.00 -2.76
N ARG A 6 -3.85 -4.39 -2.97
CA ARG A 6 -2.69 -3.87 -2.22
C ARG A 6 -2.23 -2.50 -2.72
N SER A 7 -2.82 -2.00 -3.82
CA SER A 7 -2.49 -0.70 -4.40
C SER A 7 -3.31 0.45 -3.83
N VAL A 8 -4.44 0.15 -3.17
CA VAL A 8 -5.32 1.16 -2.58
C VAL A 8 -4.67 1.81 -1.36
N THR A 9 -4.65 3.13 -1.35
CA THR A 9 -4.11 3.95 -0.25
C THR A 9 -5.20 4.83 0.37
N SER A 10 -4.95 5.40 1.55
CA SER A 10 -5.90 6.34 2.16
C SER A 10 -6.19 7.56 1.27
N ARG A 11 -5.30 7.93 0.33
CA ARG A 11 -5.53 9.01 -0.63
C ARG A 11 -6.50 8.61 -1.74
N THR A 12 -6.35 7.41 -2.28
CA THR A 12 -7.28 6.91 -3.32
C THR A 12 -8.68 6.72 -2.74
N VAL A 13 -8.77 6.28 -1.47
CA VAL A 13 -10.04 6.24 -0.75
C VAL A 13 -10.62 7.64 -0.53
N ALA A 14 -9.79 8.64 -0.22
CA ALA A 14 -10.24 10.03 -0.07
C ALA A 14 -10.87 10.58 -1.34
N GLN A 15 -10.19 10.40 -2.48
CA GLN A 15 -10.67 10.82 -3.79
C GLN A 15 -11.98 10.11 -4.15
N HIS A 16 -12.08 8.82 -3.85
CA HIS A 16 -13.30 8.07 -4.10
C HIS A 16 -14.47 8.57 -3.24
N ILE A 17 -14.26 8.81 -1.94
CA ILE A 17 -15.29 9.35 -1.05
C ILE A 17 -15.74 10.73 -1.53
N GLU A 18 -14.81 11.60 -1.90
CA GLU A 18 -15.11 12.92 -2.43
C GLU A 18 -15.92 12.83 -3.73
N SER A 19 -15.60 11.91 -4.63
CA SER A 19 -16.36 11.71 -5.87
C SER A 19 -17.79 11.21 -5.65
N VAL A 20 -18.05 10.45 -4.59
CA VAL A 20 -19.37 9.84 -4.32
C VAL A 20 -20.23 10.73 -3.42
N THR A 21 -19.60 11.44 -2.48
CA THR A 21 -20.31 12.21 -1.44
C THR A 21 -20.23 13.72 -1.63
N HIS A 22 -19.39 14.20 -2.57
CA HIS A 22 -19.07 15.62 -2.76
C HIS A 22 -18.52 16.32 -1.50
N HIS A 23 -18.05 15.55 -0.53
CA HIS A 23 -17.41 16.05 0.67
C HIS A 23 -15.94 15.65 0.69
N SER A 24 -15.06 16.65 0.85
CA SER A 24 -13.63 16.40 0.97
C SER A 24 -13.30 15.85 2.34
N VAL A 25 -12.59 14.72 2.37
CA VAL A 25 -12.11 14.10 3.60
C VAL A 25 -10.61 13.92 3.51
N SER A 26 -9.89 14.37 4.54
CA SER A 26 -8.44 14.20 4.54
C SER A 26 -8.04 12.73 4.60
N ALA A 27 -6.95 12.37 3.92
CA ALA A 27 -6.38 11.02 4.00
C ALA A 27 -6.03 10.61 5.45
N ARG A 28 -5.70 11.59 6.32
CA ARG A 28 -5.43 11.38 7.76
C ARG A 28 -6.70 10.97 8.51
N THR A 29 -7.84 11.59 8.20
CA THR A 29 -9.14 11.23 8.77
C THR A 29 -9.50 9.79 8.41
N ILE A 30 -9.33 9.40 7.14
CA ILE A 30 -9.55 8.02 6.69
C ILE A 30 -8.63 7.04 7.41
N GLN A 31 -7.33 7.35 7.50
CA GLN A 31 -6.38 6.50 8.22
C GLN A 31 -6.79 6.28 9.68
N ARG A 32 -7.22 7.34 10.39
CA ARG A 32 -7.70 7.24 11.78
C ARG A 32 -8.95 6.37 11.89
N ARG A 33 -9.92 6.55 11.00
CA ARG A 33 -11.15 5.73 10.98
C ARG A 33 -10.85 4.26 10.73
N LEU A 34 -9.96 3.96 9.78
CA LEU A 34 -9.51 2.58 9.52
C LEU A 34 -8.80 1.98 10.74
N GLN A 35 -7.91 2.73 11.40
CA GLN A 35 -7.25 2.28 12.62
C GLN A 35 -8.24 2.02 13.76
N GLN A 36 -9.22 2.90 13.95
CA GLN A 36 -10.29 2.72 14.94
C GLN A 36 -11.10 1.45 14.69
N SER A 37 -11.33 1.08 13.43
CA SER A 37 -12.01 -0.15 13.05
C SER A 37 -11.08 -1.38 12.99
N GLY A 38 -9.84 -1.29 13.48
CA GLY A 38 -8.86 -2.38 13.47
C GLY A 38 -8.24 -2.66 12.09
N LEU A 39 -8.51 -1.84 11.08
CA LEU A 39 -7.92 -1.93 9.74
C LEU A 39 -6.63 -1.14 9.69
N SER A 40 -5.50 -1.84 9.71
CA SER A 40 -4.19 -1.25 9.49
C SER A 40 -3.39 -2.10 8.50
N ALA A 41 -2.55 -1.44 7.70
CA ALA A 41 -1.56 -2.15 6.91
C ALA A 41 -0.57 -2.82 7.88
N ARG A 42 -0.43 -4.15 7.81
CA ARG A 42 0.62 -4.84 8.56
C ARG A 42 1.96 -4.41 7.98
N ARG A 43 2.75 -3.69 8.78
CA ARG A 43 4.19 -3.61 8.52
C ARG A 43 4.84 -4.87 9.08
N PRO A 44 5.64 -5.61 8.28
CA PRO A 44 6.43 -6.69 8.84
C PRO A 44 7.33 -6.11 9.95
N LEU A 45 7.28 -6.72 11.14
CA LEU A 45 8.06 -6.28 12.30
C LEU A 45 9.57 -6.36 12.04
N LEU A 46 9.98 -7.33 11.22
CA LEU A 46 11.35 -7.50 10.76
C LEU A 46 11.37 -7.38 9.24
N GLY A 47 11.97 -6.32 8.72
CA GLY A 47 12.39 -6.29 7.33
C GLY A 47 13.73 -6.99 7.22
N LEU A 48 13.80 -8.18 6.60
CA LEU A 48 15.08 -8.81 6.32
C LEU A 48 15.89 -7.87 5.42
N PRO A 49 17.05 -7.35 5.88
CA PRO A 49 17.83 -6.43 5.07
C PRO A 49 18.28 -7.16 3.81
N LEU A 50 17.93 -6.62 2.65
CA LEU A 50 18.44 -7.11 1.38
C LEU A 50 19.94 -6.79 1.32
N THR A 51 20.76 -7.82 1.44
CA THR A 51 22.21 -7.75 1.17
C THR A 51 22.45 -7.25 -0.25
N GLN A 52 23.66 -6.76 -0.52
CA GLN A 52 24.02 -6.26 -1.84
C GLN A 52 23.85 -7.34 -2.94
N ASN A 53 24.15 -8.61 -2.62
CA ASN A 53 23.91 -9.74 -3.51
C ASN A 53 22.42 -9.94 -3.82
N HIS A 54 21.54 -9.89 -2.81
CA HIS A 54 20.09 -10.00 -3.03
C HIS A 54 19.57 -8.88 -3.94
N ARG A 55 20.05 -7.64 -3.78
CA ARG A 55 19.66 -6.51 -4.63
C ARG A 55 20.11 -6.71 -6.08
N ARG A 56 21.34 -7.21 -6.30
CA ARG A 56 21.88 -7.52 -7.64
C ARG A 56 21.04 -8.58 -8.35
N LEU A 57 20.80 -9.71 -7.68
CA LEU A 57 20.01 -10.81 -8.26
C LEU A 57 18.58 -10.37 -8.61
N ARG A 58 17.94 -9.59 -7.73
CA ARG A 58 16.61 -9.06 -7.99
C ARG A 58 16.57 -8.17 -9.22
N ARG A 59 17.59 -7.33 -9.43
CA ARG A 59 17.71 -6.47 -10.61
C ARG A 59 17.90 -7.30 -11.88
N GLN A 60 18.84 -8.25 -11.87
CA GLN A 60 19.09 -9.15 -13.01
C GLN A 60 17.83 -9.92 -13.42
N TRP A 61 17.02 -10.36 -12.46
CA TRP A 61 15.74 -11.01 -12.72
C TRP A 61 14.74 -10.08 -13.42
N TYR A 62 14.62 -8.83 -12.96
CA TYR A 62 13.75 -7.84 -13.62
C TYR A 62 14.23 -7.53 -15.04
N ASP A 63 15.54 -7.34 -15.23
CA ASP A 63 16.11 -7.06 -16.55
C ASP A 63 15.85 -8.24 -17.52
N LYS A 64 15.95 -9.48 -17.03
CA LYS A 64 15.64 -10.69 -17.80
C LYS A 64 14.18 -10.78 -18.23
N ILE A 65 13.24 -10.34 -17.39
CA ILE A 65 11.80 -10.41 -17.68
C ILE A 65 11.31 -9.23 -18.52
N ARG A 66 12.07 -8.14 -18.56
CA ARG A 66 11.75 -6.95 -19.34
C ARG A 66 12.19 -7.07 -20.81
N MET A 67 13.12 -7.97 -21.12
CA MET A 67 13.45 -8.40 -22.49
C MET A 67 12.44 -9.41 -23.01
#